data_AF-A0A1B9HSN0-F1
#
_entry.id   AF-A0A1B9HSN0-F1
#
_cell.length_a   1.000
_cell.length_b   1.000
_cell.length_c   1.000
_cell.angle_alpha   90.00
_cell.angle_beta   90.00
_cell.angle_gamma   90.00
#
_symmetry.space_group_name_H-M   'P 1'
#
loop_
_entity.id
_entity.type
_entity.pdbx_description
1 polymer ?
#
loop_
_entity_poly.entity_id
_entity_poly.type
_entity_poly.pdbx_seq_one_letter_code
_entity_poly.pdbx_strand_id
1 'polypeptide(L)'
;MAFDPFEARMQFLNLIRKLNASQQSIQKVVGYAIKYGSKCGEDLWECIIEQCGKGSLNTRINILYFLDNLLEVSLPLDHSEAPYPELVTKNLQSIVERVVPDNRDGVLNLRSAKQILESWRLRRVIDHDIVEEAIQSLEGRTYGGGEESSKRSYEQAFSKSEILRRMEEDRERHKRLRERIWILPIPPLQSSNPLNQIKIKSSPSTTSPFTPASPSNSKPSTTSSTPGKMAPPPPPPQPQAQPPSTQNDTIDKIQNTNGEIESSLDVEFDQTWEGISEIDEEELSKMKE
;
A
#
# COMPACT_ATOMS: atom_id res chain seq x y z
N MET A 1 -16.00 -20.41 -21.92
CA MET A 1 -16.63 -21.25 -20.88
C MET A 1 -17.89 -20.57 -20.40
N ALA A 2 -18.96 -21.33 -20.14
CA ALA A 2 -20.16 -20.79 -19.51
C ALA A 2 -19.82 -20.31 -18.09
N PHE A 3 -20.55 -19.31 -17.59
CA PHE A 3 -20.39 -18.83 -16.23
C PHE A 3 -21.01 -19.83 -15.24
N ASP A 4 -20.24 -20.23 -14.22
CA ASP A 4 -20.71 -21.05 -13.10
C ASP A 4 -20.65 -20.23 -11.79
N PRO A 5 -21.80 -19.92 -11.16
CA PRO A 5 -21.84 -19.20 -9.89
C PRO A 5 -21.13 -19.94 -8.74
N PHE A 6 -21.19 -21.27 -8.69
CA PHE A 6 -20.58 -22.04 -7.60
C PHE A 6 -19.05 -22.00 -7.68
N GLU A 7 -18.50 -22.19 -8.89
CA GLU A 7 -17.08 -22.02 -9.14
C GLU A 7 -16.62 -20.60 -8.81
N ALA A 8 -17.39 -19.59 -9.22
CA ALA A 8 -17.08 -18.19 -8.94
C ALA A 8 -17.00 -17.90 -7.43
N ARG A 9 -17.99 -18.40 -6.67
CA ARG A 9 -18.01 -18.34 -5.20
C ARG A 9 -16.77 -18.98 -4.58
N MET A 10 -16.43 -20.20 -5.00
CA MET A 10 -15.30 -20.95 -4.46
C MET A 10 -13.96 -20.25 -4.73
N GLN A 11 -13.79 -19.74 -5.95
CA GLN A 11 -12.61 -18.96 -6.32
C GLN A 11 -12.52 -17.67 -5.49
N PHE A 12 -13.61 -16.93 -5.34
CA PHE A 12 -13.65 -15.71 -4.55
C PHE A 12 -13.34 -15.96 -3.07
N LEU A 13 -13.92 -17.02 -2.47
CA LEU A 13 -13.60 -17.43 -1.10
C LEU A 13 -12.11 -17.73 -0.91
N ASN A 14 -11.46 -18.35 -1.90
CA ASN A 14 -10.02 -18.60 -1.85
C ASN A 14 -9.19 -17.31 -1.92
N LEU A 15 -9.66 -16.29 -2.66
CA LEU A 15 -9.02 -14.98 -2.70
C LEU A 15 -9.17 -14.24 -1.37
N ILE A 16 -10.39 -14.16 -0.84
CA ILE A 16 -10.66 -13.38 0.38
C ILE A 16 -10.04 -14.01 1.64
N ARG A 17 -9.91 -15.34 1.70
CA ARG A 17 -9.19 -16.04 2.79
C ARG A 17 -7.69 -15.71 2.81
N LYS A 18 -7.12 -15.41 1.65
CA LYS A 18 -5.70 -15.04 1.48
C LYS A 18 -5.48 -13.53 1.44
N LEU A 19 -6.52 -12.73 1.67
CA LEU A 19 -6.44 -11.28 1.68
C LEU A 19 -5.45 -10.81 2.77
N ASN A 20 -4.52 -9.94 2.35
CA ASN A 20 -3.53 -9.31 3.20
C ASN A 20 -3.44 -7.81 2.89
N ALA A 21 -2.55 -7.08 3.57
CA ALA A 21 -2.44 -5.63 3.46
C ALA A 21 -1.80 -5.11 2.15
N SER A 22 -1.24 -5.97 1.30
CA SER A 22 -0.57 -5.54 0.05
C SER A 22 -1.54 -5.04 -1.03
N GLN A 23 -1.09 -4.14 -1.90
CA GLN A 23 -1.92 -3.56 -2.99
C GLN A 23 -2.39 -4.68 -3.89
N GLN A 24 -1.48 -5.56 -4.26
CA GLN A 24 -1.73 -6.62 -5.23
C GLN A 24 -2.80 -7.58 -4.71
N SER A 25 -2.74 -7.94 -3.42
CA SER A 25 -3.77 -8.75 -2.78
C SER A 25 -5.13 -8.07 -2.86
N ILE A 26 -5.22 -6.81 -2.40
CA ILE A 26 -6.47 -6.05 -2.40
C ILE A 26 -7.02 -5.87 -3.83
N GLN A 27 -6.22 -5.42 -4.78
CA GLN A 27 -6.66 -5.18 -6.16
C GLN A 27 -7.10 -6.46 -6.86
N LYS A 28 -6.46 -7.59 -6.56
CA LYS A 28 -6.88 -8.88 -7.09
C LYS A 28 -8.29 -9.26 -6.63
N VAL A 29 -8.61 -9.04 -5.35
CA VAL A 29 -9.97 -9.31 -4.83
C VAL A 29 -10.97 -8.30 -5.38
N VAL A 30 -10.62 -7.02 -5.43
CA VAL A 30 -11.47 -5.96 -6.00
C VAL A 30 -11.79 -6.24 -7.47
N GLY A 31 -10.77 -6.50 -8.29
CA GLY A 31 -10.94 -6.81 -9.71
C GLY A 31 -11.84 -8.04 -9.92
N TYR A 32 -11.75 -9.05 -9.07
CA TYR A 32 -12.66 -10.19 -9.12
C TYR A 32 -14.10 -9.79 -8.78
N ALA A 33 -14.30 -9.03 -7.70
CA ALA A 33 -15.61 -8.57 -7.26
C ALA A 33 -16.31 -7.70 -8.32
N ILE A 34 -15.57 -6.79 -8.96
CA ILE A 34 -16.11 -5.95 -10.04
C ILE A 34 -16.41 -6.79 -11.29
N LYS A 35 -15.51 -7.69 -11.69
CA LYS A 35 -15.68 -8.53 -12.89
C LYS A 35 -16.95 -9.39 -12.86
N TYR A 36 -17.33 -9.89 -11.68
CA TYR A 36 -18.47 -10.78 -11.52
C TYR A 36 -19.65 -10.14 -10.79
N GLY A 37 -19.56 -8.85 -10.45
CA GLY A 37 -20.59 -8.13 -9.68
C GLY A 37 -21.97 -8.16 -10.35
N SER A 38 -22.03 -7.98 -11.66
CA SER A 38 -23.29 -8.04 -12.43
C SER A 38 -23.96 -9.42 -12.49
N LYS A 39 -23.22 -10.48 -12.18
CA LYS A 39 -23.71 -11.86 -12.28
C LYS A 39 -24.04 -12.46 -10.93
N CYS A 40 -23.18 -12.23 -9.94
CA CYS A 40 -23.31 -12.83 -8.62
C CYS A 40 -22.81 -11.93 -7.48
N GLY A 41 -22.84 -10.59 -7.64
CA GLY A 41 -22.34 -9.65 -6.63
C GLY A 41 -22.92 -9.85 -5.23
N GLU A 42 -24.21 -10.20 -5.12
CA GLU A 42 -24.87 -10.54 -3.85
C GLU A 42 -24.27 -11.79 -3.17
N ASP A 43 -23.97 -12.85 -3.92
CA ASP A 43 -23.33 -14.06 -3.36
C ASP A 43 -21.86 -13.79 -2.98
N LEU A 44 -21.16 -12.95 -3.76
CA LEU A 44 -19.82 -12.48 -3.39
C LEU A 44 -19.86 -11.63 -2.10
N TRP A 45 -20.91 -10.82 -1.92
CA TRP A 45 -21.12 -10.06 -0.70
C TRP A 45 -21.32 -10.97 0.52
N GLU A 46 -22.13 -12.03 0.39
CA GLU A 46 -22.26 -13.03 1.46
C GLU A 46 -20.90 -13.62 1.86
N CYS A 47 -20.04 -13.91 0.88
CA CYS A 47 -18.67 -14.39 1.14
C CYS A 47 -17.82 -13.36 1.91
N ILE A 48 -17.98 -12.06 1.62
CA ILE A 48 -17.29 -10.97 2.33
C ILE A 48 -17.71 -10.95 3.80
N ILE A 49 -19.02 -10.94 4.06
CA ILE A 49 -19.56 -10.88 5.42
C ILE A 49 -19.25 -12.16 6.20
N GLU A 50 -19.34 -13.33 5.55
CA GLU A 50 -18.95 -14.61 6.12
C GLU A 50 -17.48 -14.59 6.58
N GLN A 51 -16.57 -14.13 5.72
CA GLN A 51 -15.15 -14.06 6.04
C GLN A 51 -14.87 -12.99 7.12
N CYS A 52 -15.62 -11.88 7.14
CA CYS A 52 -15.54 -10.89 8.21
C CYS A 52 -15.99 -11.46 9.56
N GLY A 53 -16.97 -12.35 9.58
CA GLY A 53 -17.40 -13.04 10.80
C GLY A 53 -16.41 -14.10 11.29
N LYS A 54 -15.88 -14.93 10.38
CA LYS A 54 -15.05 -16.10 10.73
C LYS A 54 -13.54 -15.79 10.84
N GLY A 55 -13.07 -14.71 10.21
CA GLY A 55 -11.66 -14.37 10.13
C GLY A 55 -11.07 -13.87 11.45
N SER A 56 -9.73 -13.91 11.55
CA SER A 56 -8.99 -13.30 12.66
C SER A 56 -9.19 -11.78 12.68
N LEU A 57 -8.91 -11.14 13.82
CA LEU A 57 -8.99 -9.67 13.93
C LEU A 57 -8.18 -8.95 12.84
N ASN A 58 -7.07 -9.57 12.40
CA ASN A 58 -6.24 -9.09 11.32
C ASN A 58 -6.91 -9.24 9.94
N THR A 59 -7.53 -10.38 9.67
CA THR A 59 -8.34 -10.55 8.46
C THR A 59 -9.49 -9.54 8.39
N ARG A 60 -10.14 -9.25 9.52
CA ARG A 60 -11.27 -8.30 9.56
C ARG A 60 -10.84 -6.90 9.16
N ILE A 61 -9.72 -6.40 9.68
CA ILE A 61 -9.21 -5.09 9.26
C ILE A 61 -8.76 -5.10 7.79
N ASN A 62 -8.18 -6.20 7.29
CA ASN A 62 -7.89 -6.34 5.86
C ASN A 62 -9.14 -6.21 4.99
N ILE A 63 -10.24 -6.83 5.41
CA ILE A 63 -11.53 -6.70 4.72
C ILE A 63 -11.96 -5.23 4.69
N LEU A 64 -11.81 -4.47 5.77
CA LEU A 64 -12.17 -3.05 5.78
C LEU A 64 -11.33 -2.22 4.78
N TYR A 65 -10.02 -2.47 4.67
CA TYR A 65 -9.18 -1.85 3.63
C TYR A 65 -9.54 -2.30 2.21
N PHE A 66 -9.92 -3.56 2.05
CA PHE A 66 -10.45 -4.06 0.79
C PHE A 66 -11.75 -3.35 0.41
N LEU A 67 -12.67 -3.18 1.35
CA LEU A 67 -13.93 -2.45 1.14
C LEU A 67 -13.68 -0.99 0.76
N ASP A 68 -12.69 -0.33 1.37
CA ASP A 68 -12.31 1.05 1.00
C ASP A 68 -11.93 1.16 -0.49
N ASN A 69 -11.15 0.20 -1.00
CA ASN A 69 -10.77 0.15 -2.42
C ASN A 69 -11.93 -0.33 -3.30
N LEU A 70 -12.74 -1.28 -2.85
CA LEU A 70 -13.90 -1.79 -3.58
C LEU A 70 -14.91 -0.67 -3.83
N LEU A 71 -15.21 0.14 -2.81
CA LEU A 71 -16.11 1.28 -2.93
C LEU A 71 -15.54 2.35 -3.86
N GLU A 72 -14.25 2.67 -3.76
CA GLU A 72 -13.58 3.62 -4.66
C GLU A 72 -13.77 3.22 -6.14
N VAL A 73 -13.67 1.92 -6.46
CA VAL A 73 -13.87 1.41 -7.82
C VAL A 73 -15.35 1.22 -8.19
N SER A 74 -16.22 0.95 -7.23
CA SER A 74 -17.65 0.67 -7.46
C SER A 74 -18.49 1.93 -7.64
N LEU A 75 -18.14 3.05 -6.99
CA LEU A 75 -18.89 4.30 -7.04
C LEU A 75 -19.18 4.86 -8.46
N PRO A 76 -18.23 4.83 -9.42
CA PRO A 76 -18.52 5.31 -10.78
C PRO A 76 -19.33 4.31 -11.63
N LEU A 77 -19.63 3.11 -11.13
CA LEU A 77 -20.34 2.05 -11.87
C LEU A 77 -21.83 2.02 -11.52
N ASP A 78 -22.62 1.42 -12.41
CA ASP A 78 -24.04 1.21 -12.17
C ASP A 78 -24.27 0.18 -11.04
N HIS A 79 -25.34 0.37 -10.27
CA HIS A 79 -25.71 -0.53 -9.16
C HIS A 79 -25.85 -1.99 -9.61
N SER A 80 -26.36 -2.22 -10.83
CA SER A 80 -26.47 -3.58 -11.39
C SER A 80 -25.12 -4.23 -11.66
N GLU A 81 -24.04 -3.46 -11.84
CA GLU A 81 -22.69 -3.99 -12.05
C GLU A 81 -21.90 -4.10 -10.75
N ALA A 82 -22.14 -3.18 -9.82
CA ALA A 82 -21.48 -3.12 -8.53
C ALA A 82 -22.47 -2.79 -7.41
N PRO A 83 -23.17 -3.80 -6.84
CA PRO A 83 -24.16 -3.56 -5.77
C PRO A 83 -23.52 -3.18 -4.41
N TYR A 84 -22.18 -3.25 -4.33
CA TYR A 84 -21.42 -3.12 -3.09
C TYR A 84 -21.62 -1.81 -2.30
N PRO A 85 -21.74 -0.61 -2.91
CA PRO A 85 -21.95 0.62 -2.16
C PRO A 85 -23.23 0.58 -1.29
N GLU A 86 -24.32 0.07 -1.85
CA GLU A 86 -25.59 -0.05 -1.13
C GLU A 86 -25.51 -1.11 -0.03
N LEU A 87 -24.87 -2.25 -0.32
CA LEU A 87 -24.69 -3.34 0.65
C LEU A 87 -23.81 -2.93 1.83
N VAL A 88 -22.69 -2.24 1.57
CA VAL A 88 -21.83 -1.72 2.65
C VAL A 88 -22.57 -0.68 3.48
N THR A 89 -23.30 0.23 2.85
CA THR A 89 -24.07 1.26 3.55
C THR A 89 -25.08 0.64 4.52
N LYS A 90 -25.86 -0.36 4.06
CA LYS A 90 -26.84 -1.07 4.88
C LYS A 90 -26.23 -1.85 6.04
N ASN A 91 -25.01 -2.37 5.88
CA ASN A 91 -24.37 -3.25 6.85
C ASN A 91 -23.20 -2.60 7.61
N LEU A 92 -23.00 -1.28 7.47
CA LEU A 92 -21.82 -0.59 8.00
C LEU A 92 -21.61 -0.85 9.49
N GLN A 93 -22.67 -0.70 10.28
CA GLN A 93 -22.62 -0.90 11.73
C GLN A 93 -22.16 -2.31 12.11
N SER A 94 -22.74 -3.33 11.48
CA SER A 94 -22.36 -4.73 11.69
C SER A 94 -20.92 -5.04 11.25
N ILE A 95 -20.42 -4.38 10.21
CA ILE A 95 -19.02 -4.52 9.77
C ILE A 95 -18.09 -3.91 10.82
N VAL A 96 -18.41 -2.70 11.28
CA VAL A 96 -17.62 -1.97 12.29
C VAL A 96 -17.55 -2.74 13.60
N GLU A 97 -18.66 -3.32 14.06
CA GLU A 97 -18.69 -4.17 15.27
C GLU A 97 -17.83 -5.43 15.15
N ARG A 98 -17.77 -6.04 13.95
CA ARG A 98 -16.92 -7.21 13.71
C ARG A 98 -15.45 -6.83 13.67
N VAL A 99 -15.11 -5.72 13.00
CA VAL A 99 -13.73 -5.24 12.82
C VAL A 99 -13.17 -4.68 14.12
N VAL A 100 -13.98 -3.94 14.88
CA VAL A 100 -13.63 -3.34 16.16
C VAL A 100 -14.60 -3.87 17.22
N PRO A 101 -14.35 -5.09 17.73
CA PRO A 101 -15.17 -5.65 18.81
C PRO A 101 -15.05 -4.81 20.08
N ASP A 102 -16.10 -4.77 20.90
CA ASP A 102 -16.15 -4.00 22.17
C ASP A 102 -15.36 -4.65 23.33
N ASN A 103 -14.34 -5.45 22.99
CA ASN A 103 -13.44 -6.08 23.92
C ASN A 103 -12.04 -5.45 23.81
N ARG A 104 -11.13 -5.79 24.72
CA ARG A 104 -9.76 -5.23 24.72
C ARG A 104 -9.02 -5.39 23.38
N ASP A 105 -9.36 -6.40 22.58
CA ASP A 105 -8.70 -6.64 21.30
C ASP A 105 -9.14 -5.62 20.23
N GLY A 106 -10.32 -5.01 20.37
CA GLY A 106 -10.81 -3.96 19.47
C GLY A 106 -9.87 -2.76 19.32
N VAL A 107 -9.11 -2.42 20.37
CA VAL A 107 -8.10 -1.32 20.32
C VAL A 107 -7.12 -1.50 19.18
N LEU A 108 -6.76 -2.75 18.86
CA LEU A 108 -5.78 -3.06 17.83
C LEU A 108 -6.22 -2.59 16.44
N ASN A 109 -7.52 -2.48 16.20
CA ASN A 109 -8.09 -2.02 14.93
C ASN A 109 -8.70 -0.61 15.03
N LEU A 110 -8.99 -0.11 16.23
CA LEU A 110 -9.74 1.14 16.45
C LEU A 110 -9.19 2.31 15.64
N ARG A 111 -7.87 2.58 15.73
CA ARG A 111 -7.25 3.72 15.06
C ARG A 111 -7.39 3.62 13.54
N SER A 112 -7.08 2.45 12.97
CA SER A 112 -7.13 2.21 11.53
C SER A 112 -8.57 2.25 11.01
N ALA A 113 -9.52 1.66 11.74
CA ALA A 113 -10.93 1.68 11.38
C ALA A 113 -11.48 3.12 11.39
N LYS A 114 -11.23 3.88 12.46
CA LYS A 114 -11.61 5.31 12.53
C LYS A 114 -11.01 6.09 11.36
N GLN A 115 -9.75 5.87 11.04
CA GLN A 115 -9.11 6.56 9.92
C GLN A 115 -9.79 6.28 8.57
N ILE A 116 -10.21 5.03 8.31
CA ILE A 116 -10.94 4.67 7.09
C ILE A 116 -12.33 5.31 7.08
N LEU A 117 -13.07 5.21 8.18
CA LEU A 117 -14.41 5.82 8.31
C LEU A 117 -14.35 7.33 8.12
N GLU A 118 -13.35 8.00 8.70
CA GLU A 118 -13.13 9.44 8.50
C GLU A 118 -12.83 9.79 7.03
N SER A 119 -12.04 8.96 6.35
CA SER A 119 -11.83 9.09 4.91
C SER A 119 -13.13 8.95 4.13
N TRP A 120 -14.00 7.98 4.48
CA TRP A 120 -15.30 7.80 3.83
C TRP A 120 -16.23 8.99 4.07
N ARG A 121 -16.25 9.53 5.30
CA ARG A 121 -16.99 10.73 5.66
C ARG A 121 -16.55 11.93 4.83
N LEU A 122 -15.24 12.19 4.77
CA LEU A 122 -14.68 13.34 4.04
C LEU A 122 -14.87 13.23 2.51
N ARG A 123 -14.68 12.03 1.95
CA ARG A 123 -14.84 11.78 0.52
C ARG A 123 -16.28 11.57 0.08
N ARG A 124 -17.25 11.53 1.02
CA ARG A 124 -18.66 11.22 0.77
C ARG A 124 -18.85 9.90 0.02
N VAL A 125 -18.05 8.88 0.40
CA VAL A 125 -18.16 7.52 -0.14
C VAL A 125 -19.47 6.86 0.30
N ILE A 126 -19.86 7.13 1.54
CA ILE A 126 -21.14 6.78 2.15
C ILE A 126 -21.73 8.08 2.72
N ASP A 127 -23.05 8.13 2.89
CA ASP A 127 -23.73 9.26 3.51
C ASP A 127 -23.11 9.63 4.86
N HIS A 128 -22.95 10.94 5.04
CA HIS A 128 -22.26 11.52 6.20
C HIS A 128 -22.83 11.01 7.53
N ASP A 129 -24.15 10.98 7.67
CA ASP A 129 -24.81 10.68 8.93
C ASP A 129 -24.66 9.20 9.33
N ILE A 130 -24.66 8.30 8.35
CA ILE A 130 -24.47 6.86 8.57
C ILE A 130 -23.04 6.59 9.05
N VAL A 131 -22.06 7.27 8.45
CA VAL A 131 -20.65 7.16 8.87
C VAL A 131 -20.43 7.80 10.23
N GLU A 132 -21.07 8.94 10.50
CA GLU A 132 -21.01 9.61 11.80
C GLU A 132 -21.55 8.72 12.92
N GLU A 133 -22.71 8.08 12.72
CA GLU A 133 -23.28 7.12 13.66
C GLU A 133 -22.32 5.97 13.93
N ALA A 134 -21.71 5.42 12.86
CA ALA A 134 -20.72 4.36 13.00
C ALA A 134 -19.47 4.79 13.79
N ILE A 135 -18.94 6.00 13.55
CA ILE A 135 -17.81 6.56 14.30
C ILE A 135 -18.20 6.81 15.75
N GLN A 136 -19.36 7.40 16.01
CA GLN A 136 -19.86 7.67 17.35
C GLN A 136 -20.08 6.38 18.14
N SER A 137 -20.53 5.29 17.48
CA SER A 137 -20.66 3.99 18.12
C SER A 137 -19.34 3.40 18.62
N LEU A 138 -18.20 3.86 18.08
CA LEU A 138 -16.86 3.49 18.53
C LEU A 138 -16.35 4.39 19.68
N GLU A 139 -16.98 5.54 19.88
CA GLU A 139 -16.68 6.49 20.94
C GLU A 139 -17.42 6.11 22.23
N GLY A 140 -16.71 6.14 23.36
CA GLY A 140 -17.28 5.71 24.65
C GLY A 140 -17.11 4.22 24.98
N ARG A 141 -16.61 3.41 24.04
CA ARG A 141 -16.24 2.01 24.31
C ARG A 141 -15.03 1.92 25.24
N THR A 142 -15.19 1.21 26.36
CA THR A 142 -14.12 1.02 27.35
C THR A 142 -13.27 -0.18 27.00
N TYR A 143 -12.28 0.02 26.15
CA TYR A 143 -11.39 -1.05 25.74
C TYR A 143 -10.34 -1.38 26.83
N GLY A 144 -10.78 -2.09 27.87
CA GLY A 144 -9.91 -2.58 28.95
C GLY A 144 -9.89 -1.73 30.23
N GLY A 145 -10.94 -0.96 30.52
CA GLY A 145 -11.06 -0.15 31.74
C GLY A 145 -12.01 -0.69 32.83
N GLY A 146 -12.68 -1.83 32.61
CA GLY A 146 -13.82 -2.26 33.43
C GLY A 146 -13.58 -3.36 34.45
N GLU A 147 -12.59 -4.24 34.28
CA GLU A 147 -12.37 -5.36 35.22
C GLU A 147 -10.89 -5.67 35.36
N GLU A 148 -10.51 -6.05 36.57
CA GLU A 148 -9.16 -6.33 37.03
C GLU A 148 -8.35 -7.22 36.07
N SER A 149 -7.04 -7.05 36.17
CA SER A 149 -5.96 -7.73 35.45
C SER A 149 -5.99 -9.25 35.54
N SER A 150 -7.01 -9.88 34.96
CA SER A 150 -6.98 -11.29 34.60
C SER A 150 -5.91 -11.46 33.54
N LYS A 151 -4.73 -11.91 33.99
CA LYS A 151 -3.63 -12.35 33.13
C LYS A 151 -4.24 -13.18 32.00
N ARG A 152 -3.99 -12.78 30.75
CA ARG A 152 -4.49 -13.51 29.58
C ARG A 152 -4.19 -14.99 29.79
N SER A 153 -5.20 -15.85 29.65
CA SER A 153 -4.92 -17.26 29.45
C SER A 153 -3.92 -17.36 28.29
N TYR A 154 -2.88 -18.18 28.43
CA TYR A 154 -1.89 -18.41 27.37
C TYR A 154 -2.58 -18.85 26.05
N GLU A 155 -3.75 -19.48 26.16
CA GLU A 155 -4.61 -19.87 25.04
C GLU A 155 -5.25 -18.69 24.30
N GLN A 156 -5.37 -17.52 24.94
CA GLN A 156 -5.90 -16.28 24.36
C GLN A 156 -4.80 -15.33 23.86
N ALA A 157 -3.52 -15.71 24.00
CA ALA A 157 -2.43 -14.97 23.40
C ALA A 157 -2.29 -15.36 21.91
N PHE A 158 -2.16 -14.36 21.03
CA PHE A 158 -1.85 -14.59 19.62
C PHE A 158 -0.55 -15.40 19.47
N SER A 159 -0.51 -16.32 18.51
CA SER A 159 0.71 -17.05 18.19
C SER A 159 1.82 -16.10 17.72
N LYS A 160 3.09 -16.47 17.94
CA LYS A 160 4.24 -15.67 17.48
C LYS A 160 4.18 -15.40 15.97
N SER A 161 3.75 -16.39 15.18
CA SER A 161 3.59 -16.24 13.73
C SER A 161 2.50 -15.25 13.36
N GLU A 162 1.35 -15.26 14.04
CA GLU A 162 0.27 -14.28 13.81
C GLU A 162 0.70 -12.88 14.20
N ILE A 163 1.43 -12.73 15.32
CA ILE A 163 1.97 -11.43 15.74
C ILE A 163 2.92 -10.88 14.69
N LEU A 164 3.90 -11.68 14.23
CA LEU A 164 4.87 -11.24 13.21
C LEU A 164 4.18 -10.91 11.89
N ARG A 165 3.22 -11.74 11.46
CA ARG A 165 2.41 -11.48 10.28
C ARG A 165 1.68 -10.16 10.40
N ARG A 166 1.03 -9.89 11.54
CA ARG A 166 0.30 -8.65 11.77
C ARG A 166 1.23 -7.44 11.80
N MET A 167 2.40 -7.55 12.42
CA MET A 167 3.41 -6.48 12.40
C MET A 167 3.83 -6.13 10.97
N GLU A 168 4.05 -7.15 10.12
CA GLU A 168 4.42 -6.95 8.74
C GLU A 168 3.28 -6.34 7.91
N GLU A 169 2.05 -6.83 8.10
CA GLU A 169 0.88 -6.25 7.45
C GLU A 169 0.62 -4.80 7.89
N ASP A 170 0.86 -4.47 9.17
CA ASP A 170 0.74 -3.09 9.65
C ASP A 170 1.86 -2.19 9.09
N ARG A 171 3.08 -2.70 8.90
CA ARG A 171 4.14 -1.97 8.18
C ARG A 171 3.71 -1.68 6.75
N GLU A 172 3.15 -2.68 6.07
CA GLU A 172 2.63 -2.54 4.72
C GLU A 172 1.50 -1.50 4.66
N ARG A 173 0.53 -1.51 5.59
CA ARG A 173 -0.50 -0.45 5.67
C ARG A 173 0.09 0.96 5.81
N HIS A 174 1.09 1.12 6.68
CA HIS A 174 1.72 2.42 6.89
C HIS A 174 2.51 2.89 5.67
N LYS A 175 3.16 1.98 4.96
CA LYS A 175 3.81 2.28 3.67
C LYS A 175 2.79 2.86 2.69
N ARG A 176 1.64 2.20 2.54
CA ARG A 176 0.55 2.59 1.64
C ARG A 176 -0.04 3.95 1.95
N LEU A 177 -0.25 4.22 3.23
CA LEU A 177 -0.75 5.52 3.67
C LEU A 177 0.19 6.66 3.23
N ARG A 178 1.51 6.40 3.17
CA ARG A 178 2.51 7.39 2.77
C ARG A 178 2.69 7.53 1.26
N GLU A 179 2.32 6.52 0.47
CA GLU A 179 2.44 6.56 -1.01
C GLU A 179 1.66 7.74 -1.61
N ARG A 180 0.49 8.08 -1.06
CA ARG A 180 -0.35 9.19 -1.55
C ARG A 180 0.10 10.59 -1.10
N ILE A 181 1.04 10.69 -0.15
CA ILE A 181 1.45 11.98 0.44
C ILE A 181 2.25 12.84 -0.56
N TRP A 182 3.00 12.22 -1.46
CA TRP A 182 3.89 12.92 -2.40
C TRP A 182 3.23 13.26 -3.74
N ILE A 183 1.95 12.89 -3.93
CA ILE A 183 1.22 13.19 -5.17
C ILE A 183 0.83 14.67 -5.14
N LEU A 184 1.41 15.47 -6.04
CA LEU A 184 1.06 16.88 -6.18
C LEU A 184 -0.27 17.02 -6.94
N PRO A 185 -1.16 17.96 -6.54
CA PRO A 185 -2.36 18.29 -7.29
C PRO A 185 -2.00 18.73 -8.72
N ILE A 186 -2.67 18.17 -9.72
CA ILE A 186 -2.49 18.59 -11.11
C ILE A 186 -3.08 20.00 -11.25
N PRO A 187 -2.29 21.02 -11.66
CA PRO A 187 -2.81 22.35 -11.91
C PRO A 187 -3.88 22.29 -13.02
N PRO A 188 -5.01 23.00 -12.89
CA PRO A 188 -6.02 23.02 -13.93
C PRO A 188 -5.41 23.59 -15.21
N LEU A 189 -5.53 22.84 -16.32
CA LEU A 189 -5.13 23.30 -17.65
C LEU A 189 -5.96 24.55 -17.97
N GLN A 190 -5.29 25.70 -18.08
CA GLN A 190 -5.94 26.94 -18.53
C GLN A 190 -6.50 26.71 -19.94
N SER A 191 -7.83 26.67 -20.06
CA SER A 191 -8.51 26.74 -21.35
C SER A 191 -8.15 28.08 -21.99
N SER A 192 -7.32 28.05 -23.03
CA SER A 192 -7.03 29.23 -23.85
C SER A 192 -8.29 29.63 -24.60
N ASN A 193 -9.03 30.60 -24.05
CA ASN A 193 -10.13 31.25 -24.74
C ASN A 193 -9.56 32.04 -25.94
N PRO A 194 -9.93 31.76 -27.20
CA PRO A 194 -9.33 32.42 -28.36
C PRO A 194 -10.08 33.72 -28.64
N LEU A 195 -9.99 34.72 -27.75
CA LEU A 195 -10.44 36.08 -28.08
C LEU A 195 -9.76 37.13 -27.19
N ASN A 196 -8.48 37.38 -27.46
CA ASN A 196 -7.85 38.70 -27.38
C ASN A 196 -6.38 38.58 -27.78
N GLN A 197 -6.09 38.81 -29.06
CA GLN A 197 -4.72 39.08 -29.49
C GLN A 197 -4.31 40.47 -29.00
N ILE A 198 -3.70 40.52 -27.82
CA ILE A 198 -2.82 41.64 -27.46
C ILE A 198 -1.39 41.11 -27.54
N LYS A 199 -0.71 41.60 -28.58
CA LYS A 199 0.68 41.33 -28.95
C LYS A 199 1.60 41.87 -27.84
N ILE A 200 2.16 40.99 -27.02
CA ILE A 200 3.29 41.31 -26.15
C ILE A 200 4.42 40.31 -26.41
N LYS A 201 5.62 40.88 -26.44
CA LYS A 201 6.84 40.40 -27.08
C LYS A 201 7.43 39.15 -26.40
N SER A 202 8.15 38.40 -27.21
CA SER A 202 8.98 37.23 -26.90
C SER A 202 10.05 37.45 -25.82
N SER A 203 10.36 36.36 -25.11
CA SER A 203 11.65 35.93 -24.50
C SER A 203 11.64 35.78 -22.98
N PRO A 204 12.51 34.95 -22.38
CA PRO A 204 12.84 33.56 -22.72
C PRO A 204 12.64 32.61 -21.49
N SER A 205 12.73 31.30 -21.75
CA SER A 205 12.96 30.19 -20.82
C SER A 205 13.11 30.49 -19.32
N THR A 206 12.10 30.12 -18.53
CA THR A 206 12.26 29.89 -17.08
C THR A 206 12.75 28.45 -16.89
N THR A 207 14.04 28.33 -16.58
CA THR A 207 14.65 27.14 -16.00
C THR A 207 14.23 27.04 -14.53
N SER A 208 13.90 25.84 -14.09
CA SER A 208 13.57 25.49 -12.70
C SER A 208 14.58 26.07 -11.70
N PRO A 209 14.16 26.55 -10.51
CA PRO A 209 15.11 26.95 -9.49
C PRO A 209 15.73 25.69 -8.87
N PHE A 210 16.91 25.33 -9.38
CA PHE A 210 17.88 24.54 -8.65
C PHE A 210 18.27 25.35 -7.41
N THR A 211 17.96 24.88 -6.21
CA THR A 211 18.48 25.46 -4.96
C THR A 211 19.82 24.79 -4.64
N PRO A 212 20.98 25.47 -4.78
CA PRO A 212 22.20 24.97 -4.18
C PRO A 212 22.19 25.32 -2.69
N ALA A 213 22.11 24.30 -1.84
CA ALA A 213 22.46 24.42 -0.44
C ALA A 213 23.97 24.66 -0.33
N SER A 214 24.39 25.88 0.00
CA SER A 214 25.73 26.16 0.54
C SER A 214 25.69 27.44 1.39
N PRO A 215 26.20 27.41 2.64
CA PRO A 215 26.16 28.58 3.53
C PRO A 215 27.30 29.55 3.20
N SER A 216 26.98 30.84 3.09
CA SER A 216 28.00 31.88 2.88
C SER A 216 28.74 32.20 4.18
N ASN A 217 30.04 32.40 4.02
CA ASN A 217 31.01 32.69 5.08
C ASN A 217 30.99 34.20 5.37
N SER A 218 30.67 34.59 6.60
CA SER A 218 31.00 35.94 7.11
C SER A 218 31.38 35.88 8.59
N LYS A 219 32.56 36.43 8.90
CA LYS A 219 33.05 36.86 10.23
C LYS A 219 33.35 38.36 10.10
N PRO A 220 33.19 39.19 11.15
CA PRO A 220 34.00 39.17 12.41
C PRO A 220 33.14 39.46 13.66
N SER A 221 33.53 39.43 14.94
CA SER A 221 34.74 39.12 15.74
C SER A 221 34.30 38.95 17.22
N THR A 222 35.11 38.21 18.00
CA THR A 222 35.23 38.23 19.49
C THR A 222 34.02 37.87 20.36
N THR A 223 34.01 36.67 20.95
CA THR A 223 34.35 36.38 22.37
C THR A 223 34.32 34.87 22.67
N SER A 224 35.38 34.40 23.33
CA SER A 224 35.57 33.17 24.13
C SER A 224 34.47 32.09 24.25
N SER A 225 34.77 30.86 23.82
CA SER A 225 34.78 29.61 24.64
C SER A 225 34.76 28.34 23.75
N THR A 226 35.72 27.44 23.94
CA THR A 226 35.81 26.06 23.40
C THR A 226 34.59 25.20 23.78
N PRO A 227 34.15 24.20 22.97
CA PRO A 227 34.85 22.90 22.93
C PRO A 227 34.78 22.08 21.60
N GLY A 228 35.75 21.18 21.44
CA GLY A 228 35.70 19.87 20.76
C GLY A 228 35.07 19.74 19.36
N LYS A 229 35.89 19.64 18.30
CA LYS A 229 35.49 19.08 17.00
C LYS A 229 36.23 17.77 16.73
N MET A 230 35.48 16.68 16.62
CA MET A 230 35.94 15.39 16.07
C MET A 230 35.98 15.51 14.54
N ALA A 231 37.02 15.00 13.90
CA ALA A 231 37.16 14.96 12.45
C ALA A 231 36.21 13.91 11.82
N PRO A 232 35.67 14.15 10.62
CA PRO A 232 34.86 13.15 9.92
C PRO A 232 35.73 11.98 9.40
N PRO A 233 35.18 10.76 9.29
CA PRO A 233 35.92 9.59 8.84
C PRO A 233 36.27 9.66 7.33
N PRO A 234 37.33 8.97 6.88
CA PRO A 234 37.73 8.95 5.48
C PRO A 234 36.75 8.14 4.60
N PRO A 235 36.61 8.48 3.31
CA PRO A 235 35.78 7.73 2.37
C PRO A 235 36.37 6.33 2.05
N PRO A 236 35.52 5.35 1.70
CA PRO A 236 35.96 3.99 1.38
C PRO A 236 36.72 3.91 0.05
N PRO A 237 37.65 2.95 -0.11
CA PRO A 237 38.48 2.81 -1.31
C PRO A 237 37.69 2.28 -2.53
N GLN A 238 37.96 2.87 -3.69
CA GLN A 238 37.41 2.44 -4.99
C GLN A 238 38.08 1.13 -5.48
N PRO A 239 37.34 0.17 -6.06
CA PRO A 239 37.93 -1.03 -6.66
C PRO A 239 38.74 -0.71 -7.92
N GLN A 240 39.93 -1.30 -8.02
CA GLN A 240 40.84 -1.20 -9.16
C GLN A 240 40.36 -2.08 -10.33
N ALA A 241 40.35 -1.51 -11.54
CA ALA A 241 40.08 -2.22 -12.79
C ALA A 241 41.28 -3.08 -13.22
N GLN A 242 41.04 -4.33 -13.62
CA GLN A 242 42.00 -5.19 -14.31
C GLN A 242 41.73 -5.23 -15.84
N PRO A 243 42.76 -5.44 -16.68
CA PRO A 243 42.69 -5.29 -18.14
C PRO A 243 42.17 -6.55 -18.88
N PRO A 244 41.80 -6.44 -20.18
CA PRO A 244 41.05 -7.47 -20.88
C PRO A 244 41.95 -8.54 -21.52
N SER A 245 41.49 -9.79 -21.51
CA SER A 245 42.04 -10.89 -22.30
C SER A 245 41.10 -11.25 -23.46
N THR A 246 41.69 -11.25 -24.65
CA THR A 246 41.11 -11.52 -25.98
C THR A 246 40.96 -13.02 -26.29
N GLN A 247 40.14 -13.32 -27.30
CA GLN A 247 40.03 -14.56 -28.13
C GLN A 247 38.94 -15.54 -27.69
N ASN A 248 38.13 -16.16 -28.56
CA ASN A 248 38.08 -16.19 -30.03
C ASN A 248 36.68 -16.65 -30.49
N ASP A 249 36.40 -16.34 -31.75
CA ASP A 249 35.24 -16.70 -32.58
C ASP A 249 34.82 -18.17 -32.53
N THR A 250 33.52 -18.43 -32.67
CA THR A 250 32.98 -19.19 -33.83
C THR A 250 31.48 -18.91 -34.00
N ILE A 251 31.16 -18.43 -35.20
CA ILE A 251 29.82 -18.20 -35.75
C ILE A 251 29.20 -19.53 -36.16
N ASP A 252 27.92 -19.76 -35.84
CA ASP A 252 27.01 -20.25 -36.88
C ASP A 252 25.54 -19.88 -36.66
N LYS A 253 24.94 -19.51 -37.79
CA LYS A 253 23.60 -18.92 -37.98
C LYS A 253 22.49 -19.92 -37.68
N ILE A 254 21.31 -19.41 -37.30
CA ILE A 254 20.07 -19.54 -38.09
C ILE A 254 19.14 -18.37 -37.76
N GLN A 255 18.65 -17.76 -38.83
CA GLN A 255 17.68 -16.67 -38.90
C GLN A 255 16.29 -17.15 -38.48
N ASN A 256 15.54 -16.35 -37.72
CA ASN A 256 14.21 -15.96 -38.18
C ASN A 256 13.72 -14.66 -37.51
N THR A 257 12.97 -13.90 -38.30
CA THR A 257 12.58 -12.50 -38.15
C THR A 257 11.28 -12.31 -37.38
N ASN A 258 11.24 -11.35 -36.45
CA ASN A 258 10.32 -10.18 -36.41
C ASN A 258 10.27 -9.63 -34.99
N GLY A 259 10.70 -8.38 -34.84
CA GLY A 259 10.81 -7.69 -33.57
C GLY A 259 9.54 -6.94 -33.15
N GLU A 260 9.33 -6.90 -31.85
CA GLU A 260 8.90 -5.69 -31.12
C GLU A 260 10.02 -5.34 -30.14
N ILE A 261 10.30 -4.04 -30.05
CA ILE A 261 11.52 -3.45 -29.47
C ILE A 261 11.33 -3.33 -27.97
N GLU A 262 11.97 -4.20 -27.19
CA GLU A 262 12.08 -4.04 -25.74
C GLU A 262 13.28 -3.15 -25.41
N SER A 263 13.09 -2.22 -24.48
CA SER A 263 14.06 -1.17 -24.19
C SER A 263 15.28 -1.75 -23.46
N SER A 264 16.47 -1.44 -23.96
CA SER A 264 17.76 -1.94 -23.46
C SER A 264 18.09 -1.55 -22.00
N LEU A 265 17.22 -0.79 -21.34
CA LEU A 265 17.36 -0.40 -19.92
C LEU A 265 16.73 -1.41 -18.96
N ASP A 266 15.79 -2.25 -19.42
CA ASP A 266 15.09 -3.19 -18.56
C ASP A 266 15.89 -4.49 -18.31
N VAL A 267 16.82 -4.83 -19.21
CA VAL A 267 17.63 -6.07 -19.12
C VAL A 267 18.82 -5.91 -18.16
N GLU A 268 19.32 -4.70 -17.94
CA GLU A 268 20.53 -4.45 -17.13
C GLU A 268 20.23 -4.33 -15.62
N PHE A 269 18.98 -4.01 -15.25
CA PHE A 269 18.58 -3.89 -13.85
C PHE A 269 18.34 -5.25 -13.17
N ASP A 270 17.83 -6.25 -13.91
CA ASP A 270 17.58 -7.59 -13.36
C ASP A 270 18.89 -8.38 -13.13
N GLN A 271 19.90 -8.22 -13.99
CA GLN A 271 21.17 -8.95 -13.85
C GLN A 271 22.04 -8.51 -12.66
N THR A 272 21.84 -7.31 -12.12
CA THR A 272 22.60 -6.83 -10.96
C THR A 272 22.00 -7.23 -9.62
N TRP A 273 20.75 -7.71 -9.59
CA TRP A 273 20.06 -8.13 -8.36
C TRP A 273 19.96 -9.66 -8.17
N GLU A 274 20.14 -10.47 -9.23
CA GLU A 274 20.22 -11.93 -9.10
C GLU A 274 21.57 -12.43 -8.53
N GLY A 275 22.63 -11.63 -8.61
CA GLY A 275 23.98 -12.02 -8.17
C GLY A 275 24.27 -11.90 -6.66
N ILE A 276 23.30 -11.47 -5.83
CA ILE A 276 23.51 -11.24 -4.39
C ILE A 276 22.78 -12.30 -3.53
N SER A 277 22.00 -13.19 -4.14
CA SER A 277 21.14 -14.14 -3.43
C SER A 277 21.73 -15.51 -3.10
N GLU A 278 22.90 -15.88 -3.62
CA GLU A 278 23.56 -17.15 -3.27
C GLU A 278 24.77 -16.88 -2.36
N ILE A 279 24.48 -16.70 -1.08
CA ILE A 279 25.44 -17.06 -0.04
C ILE A 279 25.06 -18.47 0.42
N ASP A 280 25.85 -19.46 0.01
CA ASP A 280 25.61 -20.85 0.35
C ASP A 280 25.75 -21.07 1.86
N GLU A 281 24.88 -21.89 2.45
CA GLU A 281 24.88 -22.25 3.89
C GLU A 281 26.24 -22.80 4.38
N GLU A 282 27.09 -23.26 3.46
CA GLU A 282 28.42 -23.78 3.72
C GLU A 282 29.45 -22.68 4.06
N GLU A 283 29.36 -21.48 3.46
CA GLU A 283 30.20 -20.33 3.82
C GLU A 283 29.82 -19.75 5.20
N LEU A 284 28.52 -19.72 5.50
CA LEU A 284 27.98 -19.26 6.78
C LEU A 284 28.42 -20.14 7.97
N SER A 285 28.69 -21.42 7.71
CA SER A 285 29.17 -22.37 8.70
C SER A 285 30.68 -22.21 9.00
N LYS A 286 31.46 -21.72 8.04
CA LYS A 286 32.91 -21.55 8.15
C LYS A 286 33.33 -20.28 8.90
N MET A 287 32.46 -19.28 8.98
CA MET A 287 32.71 -18.03 9.72
C MET A 287 32.41 -18.11 11.23
N LYS A 288 32.00 -19.28 11.74
CA LYS A 288 31.57 -19.47 13.13
C LYS A 288 32.59 -20.23 14.00
N GLU A 289 33.76 -20.54 13.44
CA GLU A 289 34.96 -21.01 14.14
C GLU A 289 35.97 -19.87 14.30
#